data_AF-K7WJL2-F1
#
_entry.id   AF-K7WJL2-F1
#
_cell.length_a   1.000
_cell.length_b   1.000
_cell.length_c   1.000
_cell.angle_alpha   90.00
_cell.angle_beta   90.00
_cell.angle_gamma   90.00
#
_symmetry.space_group_name_H-M   'P 1'
#
loop_
_entity.id
_entity.type
_entity.pdbx_description
1 polymer ?
#
loop_
_entity_poly.entity_id
_entity_poly.type
_entity_poly.pdbx_seq_one_letter_code
_entity_poly.pdbx_strand_id
1 'polypeptide(L)'
;MPDFLNSPQSEHLRTLVDVTDQLSFFVPLVLPESGGELVVYGMEWDGEELAFDNINRSYYKSHSLFDQEYGSMTFKPNVGDMMLFDGGRFYHCIVPTVGDRTRITIGGFLSFAKEHDAVYYWS
;
A
#
# COMPACT_ATOMS: atom_id res chain seq x y z
N MET A 1 12.31 1.09 2.47
CA MET A 1 12.08 -0.10 1.61
C MET A 1 11.15 -1.02 2.36
N PRO A 2 9.99 -1.39 1.79
CA PRO A 2 9.11 -2.33 2.45
C PRO A 2 9.88 -3.63 2.72
N ASP A 3 9.66 -4.19 3.91
CA ASP A 3 10.38 -5.32 4.51
C ASP A 3 10.55 -6.53 3.56
N PHE A 4 9.61 -6.71 2.62
CA PHE A 4 9.66 -7.76 1.60
C PHE A 4 10.90 -7.72 0.71
N LEU A 5 11.26 -6.56 0.13
CA LEU A 5 12.39 -6.43 -0.81
C LEU A 5 13.76 -6.57 -0.12
N ASN A 6 13.80 -6.67 1.21
CA ASN A 6 15.02 -6.95 1.97
C ASN A 6 15.06 -8.40 2.49
N SER A 7 14.03 -9.20 2.21
CA SER A 7 13.95 -10.59 2.64
C SER A 7 14.69 -11.55 1.68
N PRO A 8 15.24 -12.68 2.16
CA PRO A 8 15.90 -13.69 1.31
C PRO A 8 15.02 -14.18 0.14
N GLN A 9 13.72 -14.25 0.35
CA GLN A 9 12.75 -14.72 -0.66
C GLN A 9 12.66 -13.77 -1.86
N SER A 10 13.07 -12.51 -1.70
CA SER A 10 13.07 -11.49 -2.75
C SER A 10 14.44 -11.33 -3.43
N GLU A 11 15.48 -12.06 -3.01
CA GLU A 11 16.85 -11.86 -3.50
C GLU A 11 16.95 -11.92 -5.03
N HIS A 12 16.33 -12.92 -5.64
CA HIS A 12 16.33 -13.03 -7.10
C HIS A 12 15.59 -11.87 -7.76
N LEU A 13 14.46 -11.43 -7.19
CA LEU A 13 13.68 -10.31 -7.72
C LEU A 13 14.51 -9.03 -7.76
N ARG A 14 15.30 -8.73 -6.72
CA ARG A 14 16.22 -7.57 -6.69
C ARG A 14 17.30 -7.60 -7.77
N THR A 15 17.61 -8.79 -8.31
CA THR A 15 18.53 -8.88 -9.45
C THR A 15 17.88 -8.41 -10.75
N LEU A 16 16.55 -8.47 -10.84
CA LEU A 16 15.76 -8.23 -12.06
C LEU A 16 15.16 -6.82 -12.13
N VAL A 17 14.64 -6.31 -11.02
CA VAL A 17 13.83 -5.08 -11.01
C VAL A 17 14.63 -3.84 -10.61
N ASP A 18 14.17 -2.69 -11.10
CA ASP A 18 14.45 -1.41 -10.48
C ASP A 18 13.76 -1.37 -9.13
N VAL A 19 14.49 -1.00 -8.08
CA VAL A 19 13.97 -1.01 -6.72
C VAL A 19 13.53 0.38 -6.27
N THR A 20 13.79 1.44 -7.06
CA THR A 20 13.43 2.81 -6.65
C THR A 20 11.92 3.00 -6.49
N ASP A 21 11.15 2.51 -7.46
CA ASP A 21 9.72 2.82 -7.58
C ASP A 21 8.89 1.53 -7.65
N GLN A 22 8.54 1.00 -6.48
CA GLN A 22 7.59 -0.10 -6.37
C GLN A 22 6.16 0.44 -6.32
N LEU A 23 5.35 0.13 -7.34
CA LEU A 23 3.93 0.46 -7.35
C LEU A 23 3.12 -0.63 -6.66
N SER A 24 2.04 -0.24 -5.98
CA SER A 24 1.04 -1.13 -5.43
C SER A 24 -0.15 -1.21 -6.38
N PHE A 25 -0.73 -2.39 -6.55
CA PHE A 25 -1.98 -2.56 -7.29
C PHE A 25 -2.95 -3.49 -6.57
N PHE A 26 -4.25 -3.25 -6.74
CA PHE A 26 -5.27 -4.22 -6.36
C PHE A 26 -6.58 -4.00 -7.12
N VAL A 27 -7.38 -5.07 -7.17
CA VAL A 27 -8.73 -5.11 -7.75
C VAL A 27 -9.69 -5.68 -6.69
N PRO A 28 -10.76 -4.95 -6.31
CA PRO A 28 -11.80 -5.48 -5.45
C PRO A 28 -12.61 -6.58 -6.13
N LEU A 29 -12.76 -7.70 -5.41
CA LEU A 29 -13.63 -8.83 -5.77
C LEU A 29 -14.92 -8.79 -4.95
N VAL A 30 -14.83 -8.36 -3.69
CA VAL A 30 -15.96 -8.15 -2.78
C VAL A 30 -15.74 -6.85 -2.00
N LEU A 31 -16.72 -5.96 -2.00
CA LEU A 31 -16.72 -4.73 -1.19
C LEU A 31 -17.45 -4.96 0.13
N PRO A 32 -16.99 -4.39 1.25
CA PRO A 32 -17.72 -4.44 2.53
C PRO A 32 -19.01 -3.59 2.48
N GLU A 33 -19.85 -3.63 3.51
CA GLU A 33 -21.03 -2.75 3.61
C GLU A 33 -20.62 -1.28 3.74
N SER A 34 -19.62 -0.97 4.55
CA SER A 34 -18.95 0.33 4.58
C SER A 34 -17.52 0.22 5.11
N GLY A 35 -16.75 1.30 5.03
CA GLY A 35 -15.31 1.26 5.31
C GLY A 35 -14.54 0.57 4.17
N GLY A 36 -13.29 0.19 4.44
CA GLY A 36 -12.45 -0.52 3.47
C GLY A 36 -11.92 0.36 2.33
N GLU A 37 -12.06 1.68 2.42
CA GLU A 37 -11.45 2.64 1.52
C GLU A 37 -9.91 2.60 1.64
N LEU A 38 -9.23 2.88 0.54
CA LEU A 38 -7.79 3.14 0.54
C LEU A 38 -7.56 4.60 0.91
N VAL A 39 -6.72 4.84 1.91
CA VAL A 39 -6.21 6.17 2.24
C VAL A 39 -4.73 6.21 1.90
N VAL A 40 -4.32 7.19 1.08
CA VAL A 40 -2.91 7.49 0.77
C VAL A 40 -2.59 8.85 1.39
N TYR A 41 -1.61 8.88 2.28
CA TYR A 41 -1.17 10.12 2.95
C TYR A 41 -0.11 10.82 2.10
N GLY A 42 -0.01 12.14 2.20
CA GLY A 42 1.10 12.92 1.62
C GLY A 42 2.45 12.69 2.30
N MET A 43 2.54 11.73 3.22
CA MET A 43 3.74 11.34 3.93
C MET A 43 4.53 10.32 3.09
N GLU A 44 5.80 10.62 2.83
CA GLU A 44 6.71 9.76 2.09
C GLU A 44 7.61 8.91 3.02
N TRP A 45 8.05 7.75 2.56
CA TRP A 45 9.07 6.94 3.23
C TRP A 45 10.44 7.63 3.14
N ASP A 46 11.05 7.92 4.29
CA ASP A 46 12.32 8.65 4.40
C ASP A 46 13.54 7.76 4.70
N GLY A 47 13.34 6.45 4.91
CA GLY A 47 14.41 5.52 5.25
C GLY A 47 14.37 5.04 6.69
N GLU A 48 13.65 5.74 7.57
CA GLU A 48 13.57 5.38 8.99
C GLU A 48 12.24 4.69 9.31
N GLU A 49 12.31 3.65 10.13
CA GLU A 49 11.10 3.05 10.66
C GLU A 49 10.43 4.06 11.58
N LEU A 50 9.15 4.30 11.35
CA LEU A 50 8.41 5.25 12.16
C LEU A 50 8.50 4.85 13.63
N ALA A 51 8.99 5.76 14.46
CA ALA A 51 9.04 5.61 15.91
C ALA A 51 7.63 5.71 16.52
N PHE A 52 6.72 4.82 16.13
CA PHE A 52 5.41 4.70 16.76
C PHE A 52 5.51 3.80 17.98
N ASP A 53 5.42 4.42 19.14
CA ASP A 53 5.33 3.77 20.44
C ASP A 53 4.23 2.67 20.39
N ASN A 54 4.65 1.41 20.59
CA ASN A 54 3.87 0.19 20.32
C ASN A 54 2.57 0.00 21.13
N ILE A 55 2.11 1.01 21.88
CA ILE A 55 1.13 0.88 22.97
C ILE A 55 -0.23 1.54 22.65
N ASN A 56 -0.37 2.34 21.58
CA ASN A 56 -1.62 3.08 21.27
C ASN A 56 -2.08 3.01 19.78
N ARG A 57 -2.03 1.82 19.17
CA ARG A 57 -2.40 1.54 17.77
C ARG A 57 -3.91 1.57 17.50
N SER A 58 -4.57 2.72 17.64
CA SER A 58 -5.87 2.92 17.00
C SER A 58 -5.66 3.59 15.64
N TYR A 59 -6.15 2.96 14.56
CA TYR A 59 -6.19 3.55 13.21
C TYR A 59 -6.61 5.03 13.27
N TYR A 60 -7.65 5.32 14.04
CA TYR A 60 -8.23 6.66 14.15
C TYR A 60 -7.24 7.71 14.67
N LYS A 61 -6.36 7.33 15.61
CA LYS A 61 -5.37 8.25 16.19
C LYS A 61 -4.26 8.55 15.18
N SER A 62 -3.73 7.54 14.51
CA SER A 62 -2.70 7.70 13.49
C SER A 62 -3.23 8.42 12.26
N HIS A 63 -4.43 8.06 11.78
CA HIS A 63 -5.06 8.71 10.64
C HIS A 63 -5.27 10.21 10.87
N SER A 64 -5.81 10.61 12.03
CA SER A 64 -6.04 12.03 12.33
C SER A 64 -4.74 12.83 12.37
N LEU A 65 -3.64 12.25 12.89
CA LEU A 65 -2.35 12.93 12.92
C LEU A 65 -1.78 13.09 11.51
N PHE A 66 -1.75 12.00 10.74
CA PHE A 66 -1.21 12.02 9.38
C PHE A 66 -1.99 12.91 8.44
N ASP A 67 -3.32 12.88 8.50
CA ASP A 67 -4.17 13.70 7.65
C ASP A 67 -4.01 15.20 7.97
N GLN A 68 -3.88 15.57 9.24
CA GLN A 68 -3.67 16.97 9.64
C GLN A 68 -2.29 17.50 9.23
N GLU A 69 -1.25 16.67 9.33
CA GLU A 69 0.13 17.09 9.10
C GLU A 69 0.54 17.01 7.63
N TYR A 70 0.12 15.98 6.91
CA TYR A 70 0.56 15.67 5.54
C TYR A 70 -0.57 15.71 4.50
N GLY A 71 -1.84 15.77 4.94
CA GLY A 71 -3.00 15.59 4.07
C GLY A 71 -3.16 14.15 3.60
N SER A 72 -4.34 13.83 3.05
CA SER A 72 -4.61 12.52 2.47
C SER A 72 -5.58 12.55 1.30
N MET A 73 -5.55 11.47 0.52
CA MET A 73 -6.54 11.16 -0.51
C MET A 73 -7.19 9.83 -0.19
N THR A 74 -8.52 9.78 -0.35
CA THR A 74 -9.33 8.59 -0.09
C THR A 74 -9.92 8.05 -1.39
N PHE A 75 -9.78 6.75 -1.61
CA PHE A 75 -10.24 6.07 -2.82
C PHE A 75 -11.17 4.91 -2.47
N LYS A 76 -12.26 4.81 -3.24
CA LYS A 76 -13.28 3.77 -3.11
C LYS A 76 -13.51 3.07 -4.46
N PRO A 77 -12.58 2.21 -4.90
CA PRO A 77 -12.75 1.45 -6.14
C PRO A 77 -13.94 0.50 -6.04
N ASN A 78 -14.68 0.34 -7.15
CA ASN A 78 -15.75 -0.65 -7.25
C ASN A 78 -15.18 -2.05 -7.53
N VAL A 79 -16.06 -3.05 -7.52
CA VAL A 79 -15.70 -4.41 -7.97
C VAL A 79 -15.22 -4.36 -9.42
N GLY A 80 -14.02 -4.88 -9.66
CA GLY A 80 -13.39 -4.88 -10.98
C GLY A 80 -12.55 -3.63 -11.32
N ASP A 81 -12.67 -2.54 -10.55
CA ASP A 81 -11.80 -1.38 -10.73
C ASP A 81 -10.38 -1.72 -10.28
N MET A 82 -9.37 -1.35 -11.07
CA MET A 82 -7.97 -1.48 -10.68
C MET A 82 -7.47 -0.18 -10.07
N MET A 83 -6.97 -0.27 -8.84
CA MET A 83 -6.13 0.77 -8.26
C MET A 83 -4.68 0.48 -8.59
N LEU A 84 -3.95 1.48 -9.07
CA LEU A 84 -2.51 1.48 -9.27
C LEU A 84 -1.96 2.79 -8.70
N PHE A 85 -1.03 2.70 -7.75
CA PHE A 85 -0.51 3.88 -7.06
C PHE A 85 0.90 3.65 -6.51
N ASP A 86 1.59 4.73 -6.18
CA ASP A 86 2.96 4.73 -5.63
C ASP A 86 2.98 4.36 -4.14
N GLY A 87 2.61 3.11 -3.85
CA GLY A 87 2.57 2.58 -2.48
C GLY A 87 3.94 2.23 -1.90
N GLY A 88 4.99 2.17 -2.72
CA GLY A 88 6.38 2.03 -2.25
C GLY A 88 6.91 3.30 -1.60
N ARG A 89 6.44 4.47 -2.07
CA ARG A 89 6.84 5.79 -1.55
C ARG A 89 5.89 6.35 -0.52
N PHE A 90 4.58 6.31 -0.76
CA PHE A 90 3.60 6.95 0.11
C PHE A 90 3.03 6.00 1.16
N TYR A 91 2.97 6.47 2.40
CA TYR A 91 2.27 5.77 3.46
C TYR A 91 0.78 5.64 3.11
N HIS A 92 0.23 4.45 3.34
CA HIS A 92 -1.14 4.15 2.99
C HIS A 92 -1.73 3.09 3.91
N CYS A 93 -3.05 3.07 4.01
CA CYS A 93 -3.77 2.06 4.79
C CYS A 93 -5.16 1.79 4.21
N ILE A 94 -5.75 0.68 4.66
CA ILE A 94 -7.16 0.38 4.41
C ILE A 94 -7.95 0.71 5.68
N VAL A 95 -8.97 1.56 5.53
CA VAL A 95 -9.87 1.93 6.64
C VAL A 95 -10.58 0.67 7.16
N PRO A 96 -10.80 0.53 8.48
CA PRO A 96 -11.55 -0.60 9.03
C PRO A 96 -12.88 -0.82 8.31
N THR A 97 -13.19 -2.08 7.97
CA THR A 97 -14.46 -2.46 7.37
C THR A 97 -15.55 -2.54 8.44
N VAL A 98 -16.78 -2.21 8.07
CA VAL A 98 -17.96 -2.30 8.93
C VAL A 98 -19.02 -3.16 8.25
N GLY A 99 -19.65 -4.03 9.04
CA GLY A 99 -20.66 -5.00 8.58
C GLY A 99 -20.12 -6.44 8.53
N ASP A 100 -20.93 -7.36 8.04
CA ASP A 100 -20.65 -8.80 8.05
C ASP A 100 -19.99 -9.28 6.76
N ARG A 101 -19.98 -8.46 5.70
CA ARG A 101 -19.39 -8.82 4.41
C ARG A 101 -17.90 -8.50 4.39
N THR A 102 -17.10 -9.55 4.28
CA THR A 102 -15.65 -9.44 4.15
C THR A 102 -15.24 -8.72 2.85
N ARG A 103 -14.37 -7.71 2.97
CA ARG A 103 -13.67 -7.11 1.82
C ARG A 103 -12.66 -8.10 1.26
N ILE A 104 -12.76 -8.40 -0.03
CA ILE A 104 -11.81 -9.29 -0.72
C ILE A 104 -11.22 -8.52 -1.91
N THR A 105 -9.89 -8.45 -1.96
CA THR A 105 -9.12 -7.89 -3.07
C THR A 105 -8.07 -8.87 -3.55
N ILE A 106 -7.80 -8.88 -4.85
CA ILE A 106 -6.61 -9.49 -5.42
C ILE A 106 -5.65 -8.39 -5.86
N GLY A 107 -4.36 -8.54 -5.59
CA GLY A 107 -3.39 -7.48 -5.85
C GLY A 107 -1.98 -7.91 -5.53
N GLY A 108 -1.10 -6.93 -5.50
CA GLY A 108 0.31 -7.11 -5.21
C GLY A 108 1.09 -5.84 -5.54
N PHE A 109 2.31 -6.03 -5.99
CA PHE A 109 3.25 -4.99 -6.35
C PHE A 109 3.73 -5.19 -7.78
N LEU A 110 4.21 -4.11 -8.38
CA LEU A 110 4.93 -4.17 -9.64
C LEU A 110 6.04 -3.13 -9.71
N SER A 111 7.08 -3.45 -10.46
CA SER A 111 8.16 -2.53 -10.78
C SER A 111 8.70 -2.81 -12.18
N PHE A 112 9.39 -1.83 -12.74
CA PHE A 112 10.13 -1.97 -13.99
C PHE A 112 11.31 -2.92 -13.80
N ALA A 113 11.69 -3.62 -14.87
CA ALA A 113 13.00 -4.25 -14.98
C ALA A 113 14.10 -3.20 -14.89
N LYS A 114 15.34 -3.58 -14.52
CA LYS A 114 16.48 -2.64 -14.47
C LYS A 114 16.75 -1.90 -15.78
N GLU A 115 16.50 -2.55 -16.92
CA GLU A 115 16.65 -1.96 -18.26
C GLU A 115 15.38 -1.23 -18.73
N HIS A 116 14.33 -1.19 -17.90
CA HIS A 116 13.04 -0.54 -18.16
C HIS A 116 12.31 -1.05 -19.43
N ASP A 117 12.60 -2.29 -19.84
CA ASP A 117 12.03 -2.96 -21.03
C ASP A 117 10.90 -3.96 -20.72
N ALA A 118 10.69 -4.26 -19.43
CA ALA A 118 9.63 -5.13 -18.94
C ALA A 118 9.08 -4.64 -17.59
N VAL A 119 7.91 -5.15 -17.22
CA VAL A 119 7.29 -4.97 -15.90
C VAL A 119 7.18 -6.34 -15.24
N TYR A 120 7.68 -6.44 -14.01
CA TYR A 120 7.48 -7.60 -13.15
C TYR A 120 6.41 -7.28 -12.13
N TYR A 121 5.56 -8.25 -11.81
CA TYR A 121 4.57 -8.15 -10.74
C TYR A 121 4.65 -9.37 -9.81
N TRP A 122 4.38 -9.15 -8.53
CA TRP A 122 4.44 -10.17 -7.48
C TRP A 122 3.51 -9.77 -6.32
N SER A 123 3.41 -10.60 -5.28
CA SER A 123 2.74 -10.27 -4.02
C SER A 123 3.47 -10.92 -2.85
#